data_AF-A0A0L6ULT0-F1
#
_entry.id   AF-A0A0L6ULT0-F1
#
_cell.length_a   1.000
_cell.length_b   1.000
_cell.length_c   1.000
_cell.angle_alpha   90.00
_cell.angle_beta   90.00
_cell.angle_gamma   90.00
#
_symmetry.space_group_name_H-M   'P 1'
#
loop_
_entity.id
_entity.type
_entity.pdbx_description
1 polymer ?
#
loop_
_entity_poly.entity_id
_entity_poly.type
_entity_poly.pdbx_seq_one_letter_code
_entity_poly.pdbx_strand_id
1 'polypeptide(L)'
;MPLVEASALTTTVAAGEKLCFHAWVDKPKEKVGFYFAVQSGGSFDIDWTVTDPRDKIVIEGEKERQGDFVFTANEIGEHSFCLNNDMSSFSEKIVDFDIMVENEPRASPPLKQTSVMEQSSSLEDSIYKLSGSLSNIQRTQKYFRTRENRNSATVRDTQNRIVWIVRKFFNSPGKYVRV
;
A
#
# COMPACT_ATOMS: atom_id res chain seq x y z
N MET A 1 12.16 20.87 6.18
CA MET A 1 11.48 19.80 5.41
C MET A 1 11.47 18.55 6.29
N PRO A 2 10.41 18.24 7.04
CA PRO A 2 10.30 16.95 7.69
C PRO A 2 9.75 15.92 6.70
N LEU A 3 10.39 14.76 6.69
CA LEU A 3 9.94 13.57 5.95
C LEU A 3 8.66 13.08 6.61
N VAL A 4 7.58 12.94 5.84
CA VAL A 4 6.37 12.25 6.26
C VAL A 4 6.69 10.76 6.22
N GLU A 5 6.78 10.12 7.38
CA GLU A 5 6.91 8.67 7.47
C GLU A 5 5.63 8.13 8.13
N ALA A 6 4.62 7.92 7.30
CA ALA A 6 3.58 6.95 7.64
C ALA A 6 4.17 5.57 7.35
N SER A 7 4.22 4.69 8.35
CA SER A 7 4.69 3.32 8.17
C SER A 7 3.57 2.48 7.57
N ALA A 8 3.11 2.89 6.38
CA ALA A 8 2.31 2.02 5.54
C ALA A 8 3.24 0.95 4.97
N LEU A 9 3.28 -0.20 5.64
CA LEU A 9 4.07 -1.34 5.18
C LEU A 9 3.18 -2.26 4.34
N THR A 10 3.65 -2.53 3.13
CA THR A 10 3.12 -3.62 2.30
C THR A 10 3.93 -4.87 2.59
N THR A 11 3.27 -5.94 3.01
CA THR A 11 3.90 -7.24 3.25
C THR A 11 3.27 -8.34 2.41
N THR A 12 4.06 -9.38 2.13
CA THR A 12 3.61 -10.58 1.43
C THR A 12 3.55 -11.73 2.43
N VAL A 13 2.35 -12.28 2.67
CA VAL A 13 2.12 -13.43 3.55
C VAL A 13 2.04 -14.68 2.67
N ALA A 14 2.98 -15.62 2.83
CA ALA A 14 2.96 -16.86 2.04
C ALA A 14 1.78 -17.76 2.42
N ALA A 15 1.52 -18.80 1.62
CA ALA A 15 0.47 -19.77 1.91
C ALA A 15 0.86 -20.62 3.14
N GLY A 16 -0.04 -20.73 4.13
CA GLY A 16 0.22 -21.45 5.38
C GLY A 16 1.22 -20.75 6.30
N GLU A 17 1.49 -19.46 6.10
CA GLU A 17 2.40 -18.68 6.92
C GLU A 17 1.63 -17.65 7.77
N LYS A 18 2.18 -17.42 8.97
CA LYS A 18 1.75 -16.37 9.90
C LYS A 18 2.88 -15.36 10.06
N LEU A 19 2.62 -14.10 9.72
CA LEU A 19 3.55 -12.99 9.91
C LEU A 19 3.07 -12.11 11.06
N CYS A 20 3.97 -11.82 12.01
CA CYS A 20 3.67 -10.98 13.16
C CYS A 20 4.55 -9.74 13.19
N PHE A 21 3.92 -8.62 13.53
CA PHE A 21 4.54 -7.32 13.72
C PHE A 21 4.37 -6.89 15.16
N HIS A 22 5.34 -6.16 15.70
CA HIS A 22 5.36 -5.79 17.11
C HIS A 22 5.41 -4.28 17.26
N ALA A 23 4.58 -3.74 18.15
CA ALA A 23 4.59 -2.32 18.49
C ALA A 23 4.67 -2.14 20.01
N TRP A 24 5.52 -1.23 20.44
CA TRP A 24 5.74 -0.95 21.85
C TRP A 24 4.76 0.13 22.35
N VAL A 25 4.10 -0.13 23.47
CA VAL A 25 3.22 0.84 24.14
C VAL A 25 3.87 1.27 25.45
N ASP A 26 4.14 2.58 25.58
CA ASP A 26 4.84 3.16 26.74
C ASP A 26 3.93 3.48 27.92
N LYS A 27 2.64 3.74 27.67
CA LYS A 27 1.69 4.17 28.70
C LYS A 27 0.48 3.24 28.79
N PRO A 28 -0.07 3.03 30.00
CA PRO A 28 -1.30 2.29 30.14
C PRO A 28 -2.47 3.14 29.63
N LYS A 29 -3.47 2.48 29.05
CA LYS A 29 -4.68 3.06 28.46
C LYS A 29 -4.43 3.94 27.24
N GLU A 30 -3.37 3.64 26.50
CA GLU A 30 -3.03 4.32 25.27
C GLU A 30 -3.85 3.77 24.09
N LYS A 31 -4.24 4.62 23.14
CA LYS A 31 -4.96 4.14 21.96
C LYS A 31 -3.99 3.62 20.92
N VAL A 32 -4.31 2.44 20.41
CA VAL A 32 -3.59 1.82 19.30
C VAL A 32 -4.56 1.62 18.15
N GLY A 33 -4.17 2.14 16.98
CA GLY A 33 -4.85 1.94 15.71
C GLY A 33 -4.19 0.81 14.93
N PHE A 34 -5.00 -0.06 14.34
CA PHE A 34 -4.58 -1.11 13.44
C PHE A 34 -5.46 -1.08 12.19
N TYR A 35 -4.83 -0.78 11.06
CA TYR A 35 -5.46 -0.79 9.76
C TYR A 35 -4.84 -1.87 8.88
N PHE A 36 -5.66 -2.57 8.10
CA PHE A 36 -5.16 -3.42 7.03
C PHE A 36 -6.10 -3.46 5.83
N ALA A 37 -5.54 -3.77 4.66
CA ALA A 37 -6.27 -4.07 3.43
C ALA A 37 -5.53 -5.11 2.59
N VAL A 38 -6.25 -6.13 2.14
CA VAL A 38 -5.70 -7.16 1.25
C VAL A 38 -5.71 -6.63 -0.19
N GLN A 39 -4.53 -6.41 -0.76
CA GLN A 39 -4.37 -5.87 -2.11
C GLN A 39 -4.48 -6.94 -3.19
N SER A 40 -3.99 -8.15 -2.93
CA SER A 40 -4.05 -9.27 -3.88
C SER A 40 -3.84 -10.63 -3.22
N GLY A 41 -4.25 -11.70 -3.90
CA GLY A 41 -4.09 -13.09 -3.46
C GLY A 41 -5.42 -13.79 -3.18
N GLY A 42 -5.66 -14.92 -3.84
CA GLY A 42 -6.85 -15.77 -3.67
C GLY A 42 -8.19 -15.02 -3.62
N SER A 43 -8.90 -15.16 -2.49
CA SER A 43 -10.23 -14.59 -2.23
C SER A 43 -10.22 -13.17 -1.64
N PHE A 44 -9.04 -12.52 -1.57
CA PHE A 44 -8.86 -11.18 -0.99
C PHE A 44 -9.23 -11.07 0.49
N ASP A 45 -9.11 -12.16 1.25
CA ASP A 45 -9.37 -12.23 2.69
C ASP A 45 -8.09 -12.56 3.48
N ILE A 46 -8.03 -12.26 4.78
CA ILE A 46 -6.97 -12.75 5.66
C ILE A 46 -7.48 -12.88 7.10
N ASP A 47 -6.91 -13.83 7.84
CA ASP A 47 -7.16 -13.97 9.27
C ASP A 47 -6.15 -13.11 10.02
N TRP A 48 -6.56 -12.47 11.10
CA TRP A 48 -5.69 -11.57 11.85
C TRP A 48 -5.97 -11.63 13.34
N THR A 49 -4.92 -11.37 14.14
CA THR A 49 -4.99 -11.45 15.59
C THR A 49 -4.08 -10.39 16.21
N VAL A 50 -4.57 -9.68 17.21
CA VAL A 50 -3.78 -8.77 18.03
C VAL A 50 -3.69 -9.31 19.45
N THR A 51 -2.48 -9.45 19.96
CA THR A 51 -2.23 -9.92 21.33
C THR A 51 -1.52 -8.85 22.16
N ASP A 52 -1.79 -8.88 23.46
CA ASP A 52 -1.11 -8.05 24.46
C ASP A 52 0.28 -8.62 24.82
N PRO A 53 1.09 -7.91 25.64
CA PRO A 53 2.42 -8.37 26.06
C PRO A 53 2.40 -9.62 26.95
N ARG A 54 1.22 -10.13 27.32
CA ARG A 54 1.02 -11.37 28.07
C ARG A 54 0.43 -12.48 27.21
N ASP A 55 0.52 -12.33 25.88
CA ASP A 55 -0.02 -13.27 24.89
C ASP A 55 -1.55 -13.47 24.96
N LYS A 56 -2.28 -12.53 25.56
CA LYS A 56 -3.74 -12.57 25.56
C LYS A 56 -4.27 -11.89 24.31
N ILE A 57 -5.20 -12.55 23.64
CA ILE A 57 -5.90 -12.01 22.47
C ILE A 57 -6.74 -10.79 22.91
N VAL A 58 -6.46 -9.66 22.29
CA VAL A 58 -7.18 -8.39 22.48
C VAL A 58 -8.34 -8.31 21.50
N ILE A 59 -8.04 -8.52 20.22
CA ILE A 59 -8.99 -8.54 19.10
C ILE A 59 -8.52 -9.53 18.04
N GLU A 60 -9.45 -10.17 17.36
CA GLU A 60 -9.18 -11.08 16.26
C GLU A 60 -10.31 -11.04 15.23
N GLY A 61 -10.02 -11.49 14.02
CA GLY A 61 -11.00 -11.62 12.96
C GLY A 61 -10.56 -12.66 11.93
N GLU A 62 -11.55 -13.29 11.29
CA GLU A 62 -11.34 -14.34 10.30
C GLU A 62 -11.90 -13.89 8.94
N LYS A 63 -11.16 -14.19 7.88
CA LYS A 63 -11.54 -13.99 6.48
C LYS A 63 -12.01 -12.55 6.13
N GLU A 64 -11.33 -11.57 6.71
CA GLU A 64 -11.64 -10.16 6.48
C GLU A 64 -10.83 -9.59 5.30
N ARG A 65 -11.45 -8.73 4.50
CA ARG A 65 -10.80 -8.13 3.33
C ARG A 65 -10.04 -6.85 3.65
N GLN A 66 -10.56 -6.11 4.62
CA GLN A 66 -10.00 -4.87 5.12
C GLN A 66 -10.57 -4.60 6.52
N GLY A 67 -9.86 -3.82 7.32
CA GLY A 67 -10.32 -3.43 8.65
C GLY A 67 -9.60 -2.19 9.16
N ASP A 68 -10.30 -1.42 9.98
CA ASP A 68 -9.76 -0.28 10.71
C ASP A 68 -10.26 -0.39 12.16
N PHE A 69 -9.33 -0.70 13.06
CA PHE A 69 -9.63 -0.98 14.46
C PHE A 69 -8.85 -0.01 15.34
N VAL A 70 -9.55 0.58 16.30
CA VAL A 70 -8.92 1.38 17.36
C VAL A 70 -9.29 0.75 18.70
N PHE A 71 -8.28 0.30 19.43
CA PHE A 71 -8.45 -0.28 20.76
C PHE A 71 -7.58 0.45 21.79
N THR A 72 -7.90 0.25 23.06
CA THR A 72 -7.15 0.82 24.18
C THR A 72 -6.21 -0.24 24.75
N ALA A 73 -4.91 -0.05 24.61
CA ALA A 73 -3.89 -0.88 25.21
C ALA A 73 -3.84 -0.64 26.73
N ASN A 74 -4.27 -1.62 27.52
CA ASN A 74 -4.34 -1.48 28.98
C ASN A 74 -2.99 -1.73 29.66
N GLU A 75 -2.13 -2.53 29.02
CA GLU A 75 -0.84 -2.95 29.56
C GLU A 75 0.30 -2.26 28.82
N ILE A 76 1.37 -1.96 29.55
CA ILE A 76 2.60 -1.41 28.99
C ILE A 76 3.42 -2.58 28.44
N GLY A 77 3.96 -2.43 27.23
CA GLY A 77 4.84 -3.42 26.61
C GLY A 77 4.55 -3.65 25.14
N GLU A 78 5.13 -4.72 24.62
CA GLU A 78 5.08 -5.10 23.22
C GLU A 78 3.76 -5.80 22.87
N HIS A 79 2.96 -5.18 22.01
CA HIS A 79 1.77 -5.80 21.44
C HIS A 79 2.11 -6.43 20.09
N SER A 80 1.52 -7.59 19.81
CA SER A 80 1.78 -8.32 18.57
C SER A 80 0.57 -8.28 17.64
N PHE A 81 0.80 -8.01 16.36
CA PHE A 81 -0.18 -7.90 15.29
C PHE A 81 0.15 -8.95 14.25
N CYS A 82 -0.61 -10.03 14.24
CA CYS A 82 -0.35 -11.16 13.38
C CYS A 82 -1.36 -11.26 12.24
N LEU A 83 -0.86 -11.48 11.03
CA LEU A 83 -1.60 -11.79 9.82
C LEU A 83 -1.36 -13.26 9.49
N ASN A 84 -2.43 -14.05 9.41
CA ASN A 84 -2.37 -15.49 9.18
C ASN A 84 -3.04 -15.88 7.86
N ASN A 85 -2.34 -16.69 7.06
CA ASN A 85 -2.83 -17.25 5.81
C ASN A 85 -2.94 -18.78 5.89
N ASP A 86 -3.59 -19.29 6.94
CA ASP A 86 -3.60 -20.72 7.27
C ASP A 86 -4.55 -21.56 6.40
N MET A 87 -5.61 -20.96 5.81
CA MET A 87 -6.71 -21.79 5.30
C MET A 87 -7.29 -21.42 3.93
N SER A 88 -6.91 -20.30 3.32
CA SER A 88 -7.74 -19.74 2.23
C SER A 88 -7.13 -19.74 0.84
N SER A 89 -5.82 -19.98 0.64
CA SER A 89 -5.20 -19.81 -0.70
C SER A 89 -3.89 -20.57 -0.88
N PHE A 90 -3.74 -21.26 -2.01
CA PHE A 90 -2.43 -21.81 -2.46
C PHE A 90 -1.44 -20.72 -2.90
N SER A 91 -1.92 -19.47 -2.98
CA SER A 91 -1.16 -18.29 -3.39
C SER A 91 -0.80 -17.42 -2.19
N GLU A 92 0.35 -16.76 -2.28
CA GLU A 92 0.72 -15.64 -1.40
C GLU A 92 -0.33 -14.52 -1.45
N LYS A 93 -0.46 -13.79 -0.35
CA LYS A 93 -1.35 -12.62 -0.21
C LYS A 93 -0.51 -11.38 0.03
N ILE A 94 -0.84 -10.29 -0.65
CA ILE A 94 -0.21 -8.98 -0.45
C ILE A 94 -1.16 -8.14 0.41
N VAL A 95 -0.69 -7.68 1.56
CA VAL A 95 -1.48 -6.93 2.54
C VAL A 95 -0.77 -5.63 2.87
N ASP A 96 -1.49 -4.52 2.75
CA ASP A 96 -1.06 -3.24 3.28
C ASP A 96 -1.58 -3.14 4.71
N PHE A 97 -0.72 -2.74 5.64
CA PHE A 97 -1.13 -2.50 7.02
C PHE A 97 -0.45 -1.25 7.60
N ASP A 98 -1.07 -0.69 8.64
CA ASP A 98 -0.57 0.45 9.39
C ASP A 98 -0.89 0.24 10.88
N ILE A 99 0.08 0.53 11.75
CA ILE A 99 -0.04 0.42 13.21
C ILE A 99 0.31 1.77 13.80
N MET A 100 -0.65 2.37 14.50
CA MET A 100 -0.52 3.72 15.06
C MET A 100 -0.61 3.68 16.59
N VAL A 101 0.44 4.10 17.27
CA VAL A 101 0.46 4.27 18.75
C VAL A 101 0.36 5.77 19.06
N GLU A 102 -0.50 6.17 20.00
CA GLU A 102 -0.86 7.59 20.26
C GLU A 102 0.34 8.43 20.76
N ASN A 103 1.32 7.81 21.40
CA ASN A 103 2.37 8.47 22.18
C ASN A 103 3.81 8.11 21.76
N GLU A 104 4.01 7.37 20.66
CA GLU A 104 5.32 7.40 20.00
C GLU A 104 5.63 8.87 19.67
N PRO A 105 6.86 9.38 19.88
CA PRO A 105 7.20 10.77 19.57
C PRO A 105 7.07 11.00 18.07
N ARG A 106 5.84 11.32 17.65
CA ARG A 106 5.56 11.98 16.39
C ARG A 106 6.39 13.24 16.41
N ALA A 107 7.19 13.47 15.38
CA ALA A 107 7.58 14.81 15.02
C ALA A 107 6.28 15.63 14.96
N SER A 108 6.11 16.50 15.95
CA SER A 108 4.83 17.12 16.29
C SER A 108 4.17 17.77 15.08
N PRO A 109 2.92 17.44 14.72
CA PRO A 109 2.11 18.36 13.94
C PRO A 109 1.73 19.54 14.87
N PRO A 110 2.09 20.79 14.56
CA PRO A 110 1.69 21.92 15.38
C PRO A 110 0.26 22.29 15.01
N LEU A 111 -0.74 21.58 15.55
CA LEU A 111 -2.11 22.10 15.55
C LEU A 111 -2.83 21.75 16.84
N LYS A 112 -2.79 22.71 17.76
CA LYS A 112 -4.00 23.40 18.25
C LYS A 112 -3.58 24.57 19.14
N GLN A 113 -3.92 25.80 18.74
CA GLN A 113 -4.78 26.71 19.51
C GLN A 113 -4.88 28.08 18.82
N THR A 114 -6.14 28.46 18.56
CA THR A 114 -6.75 29.77 18.75
C THR A 114 -5.87 31.04 18.59
N SER A 115 -6.31 31.87 17.63
CA SER A 115 -6.13 33.32 17.50
C SER A 115 -4.69 33.86 17.39
N VAL A 116 -4.36 34.46 16.24
CA VAL A 116 -4.04 35.90 16.07
C VAL A 116 -3.53 36.17 14.63
N MET A 117 -4.16 37.19 14.02
CA MET A 117 -3.77 37.99 12.85
C MET A 117 -3.68 37.37 11.44
N GLU A 118 -4.80 37.53 10.74
CA GLU A 118 -4.91 38.04 9.36
C GLU A 118 -3.64 38.73 8.82
N GLN A 119 -2.83 38.00 8.04
CA GLN A 119 -2.12 38.50 6.83
C GLN A 119 -1.25 37.43 6.12
N SER A 120 -1.14 36.20 6.64
CA SER A 120 -0.45 35.08 5.96
C SER A 120 -1.36 34.23 5.06
N SER A 121 -2.68 34.36 5.18
CA SER A 121 -3.66 33.42 4.61
C SER A 121 -3.63 33.33 3.08
N SER A 122 -3.33 34.41 2.35
CA SER A 122 -3.35 34.40 0.88
C SER A 122 -2.19 33.61 0.27
N LEU A 123 -1.01 33.62 0.92
CA LEU A 123 0.15 32.85 0.50
C LEU A 123 0.00 31.38 0.88
N GLU A 124 -0.50 31.10 2.09
CA GLU A 124 -0.77 29.74 2.54
C GLU A 124 -1.84 29.07 1.66
N ASP A 125 -2.94 29.76 1.36
CA ASP A 125 -3.96 29.28 0.42
C ASP A 125 -3.40 29.02 -0.99
N SER A 126 -2.48 29.88 -1.45
CA SER A 126 -1.82 29.69 -2.74
C SER A 126 -0.91 28.46 -2.74
N ILE A 127 -0.17 28.23 -1.65
CA ILE A 127 0.67 27.04 -1.46
C ILE A 127 -0.20 25.77 -1.42
N TYR A 128 -1.33 25.79 -0.70
CA TYR A 128 -2.27 24.66 -0.66
C TYR A 128 -2.88 24.38 -2.04
N LYS A 129 -3.29 25.41 -2.79
CA LYS A 129 -3.81 25.27 -4.16
C LYS A 129 -2.76 24.74 -5.14
N LEU A 130 -1.52 25.23 -5.03
CA LEU A 130 -0.40 24.76 -5.87
C LEU A 130 -0.04 23.31 -5.54
N SER A 131 0.00 22.93 -4.26
CA SER A 131 0.23 21.56 -3.82
C SER A 131 -0.85 20.59 -4.31
N GLY A 132 -2.12 21.01 -4.21
CA GLY A 132 -3.24 20.24 -4.77
C GLY A 132 -3.17 20.10 -6.30
N SER A 133 -2.80 21.17 -7.00
CA SER A 133 -2.64 21.16 -8.47
C SER A 133 -1.48 20.26 -8.89
N LEU A 134 -0.35 20.30 -8.18
CA LEU A 134 0.81 19.45 -8.43
C LEU A 134 0.50 17.98 -8.21
N SER A 135 -0.25 17.67 -7.15
CA SER A 135 -0.72 16.31 -6.87
C SER A 135 -1.61 15.76 -7.99
N ASN A 136 -2.50 16.60 -8.53
CA ASN A 136 -3.34 16.22 -9.68
C ASN A 136 -2.54 16.04 -10.97
N ILE A 137 -1.54 16.90 -11.23
CA ILE A 137 -0.61 16.74 -12.36
C ILE A 137 0.15 15.43 -12.22
N GLN A 138 0.66 15.10 -11.03
CA GLN A 138 1.41 13.88 -10.78
C GLN A 138 0.57 12.61 -11.02
N ARG A 139 -0.69 12.59 -10.56
CA ARG A 139 -1.63 11.48 -10.87
C ARG A 139 -1.87 11.35 -12.38
N THR A 140 -2.02 12.49 -13.06
CA THR A 140 -2.27 12.53 -14.51
C THR A 140 -1.06 12.05 -15.31
N GLN A 141 0.15 12.46 -14.92
CA GLN A 141 1.40 11.98 -15.52
C GLN A 141 1.57 10.46 -15.33
N LYS A 142 1.26 9.93 -14.13
CA LYS A 142 1.28 8.47 -13.87
C LYS A 142 0.29 7.72 -14.77
N TYR A 143 -0.91 8.27 -14.96
CA TYR A 143 -1.92 7.72 -15.87
C TYR A 143 -1.43 7.70 -17.33
N PHE A 144 -0.90 8.82 -17.84
CA PHE A 144 -0.38 8.89 -19.21
C PHE A 144 0.81 7.95 -19.43
N ARG A 145 1.74 7.85 -18.48
CA ARG A 145 2.90 6.95 -18.56
C ARG A 145 2.48 5.48 -18.64
N THR A 146 1.45 5.10 -17.87
CA THR A 146 0.89 3.74 -17.90
C THR A 146 0.24 3.44 -19.25
N ARG A 147 -0.48 4.41 -19.82
CA ARG A 147 -1.14 4.28 -21.12
C ARG A 147 -0.12 4.23 -22.27
N GLU A 148 0.91 5.06 -22.22
CA GLU A 148 2.02 5.07 -23.18
C GLU A 148 2.76 3.72 -23.16
N ASN A 149 3.11 3.20 -21.98
CA ASN A 149 3.77 1.89 -21.87
C ASN A 149 2.94 0.77 -22.49
N ARG A 150 1.61 0.76 -22.29
CA ARG A 150 0.72 -0.21 -22.94
C ARG A 150 0.70 -0.04 -24.46
N ASN A 151 0.58 1.20 -24.94
CA ASN A 151 0.56 1.48 -26.38
C ASN A 151 1.87 1.09 -27.06
N SER A 152 3.01 1.45 -26.45
CA SER A 152 4.35 1.09 -26.92
C SER A 152 4.58 -0.43 -26.93
N ALA A 153 4.05 -1.17 -25.95
CA ALA A 153 4.10 -2.62 -25.94
C ALA A 153 3.33 -3.23 -27.13
N THR A 154 2.13 -2.74 -27.41
CA THR A 154 1.32 -3.18 -28.56
C THR A 154 2.01 -2.90 -29.90
N VAL A 155 2.60 -1.70 -30.06
CA VAL A 155 3.37 -1.34 -31.27
C VAL A 155 4.59 -2.25 -31.43
N ARG A 156 5.29 -2.57 -30.34
CA ARG A 156 6.45 -3.46 -30.38
C ARG A 156 6.06 -4.90 -30.75
N ASP A 157 4.92 -5.39 -30.27
CA ASP A 157 4.39 -6.71 -30.63
C ASP A 157 4.01 -6.78 -32.12
N THR A 158 3.28 -5.78 -32.63
CA THR A 158 2.93 -5.72 -34.07
C THR A 158 4.18 -5.62 -34.94
N GLN A 159 5.16 -4.80 -34.56
CA GLN A 159 6.45 -4.72 -35.25
C GLN A 159 7.15 -6.08 -35.29
N ASN A 160 7.25 -6.78 -34.16
CA ASN A 160 7.90 -8.09 -34.09
C ASN A 160 7.17 -9.14 -34.97
N ARG A 161 5.83 -9.10 -34.99
CA ARG A 161 5.03 -9.98 -35.86
C ARG A 161 5.27 -9.69 -37.33
N ILE A 162 5.33 -8.42 -37.74
CA ILE A 162 5.65 -8.03 -39.13
C ILE A 162 7.05 -8.51 -39.51
N VAL A 163 8.05 -8.25 -38.66
CA VAL A 163 9.43 -8.70 -38.89
C VAL A 163 9.49 -10.24 -39.01
N TRP A 164 8.75 -10.96 -38.18
CA TRP A 164 8.67 -12.42 -38.26
C TRP A 164 8.05 -12.91 -39.58
N ILE A 165 6.93 -12.31 -40.02
CA ILE A 165 6.28 -12.65 -41.29
C ILE A 165 7.22 -12.39 -42.47
N VAL A 166 7.85 -11.21 -42.51
CA VAL A 166 8.81 -10.83 -43.55
C VAL A 166 9.98 -11.81 -43.56
N ARG A 167 10.58 -12.11 -42.39
CA ARG A 167 11.69 -13.06 -42.29
C ARG A 167 11.28 -14.47 -42.72
N LYS A 168 10.08 -14.92 -42.41
CA LYS A 168 9.56 -16.23 -42.87
C LYS A 168 9.36 -16.28 -44.38
N PHE A 169 8.91 -15.17 -44.98
CA PHE A 169 8.72 -15.05 -46.43
C PHE A 169 10.04 -15.05 -47.19
N PHE A 170 11.03 -14.27 -46.74
CA PHE A 170 12.34 -14.17 -47.40
C PHE A 170 13.29 -15.35 -47.12
N ASN A 171 13.12 -16.05 -45.99
CA ASN A 171 14.01 -17.13 -45.57
C ASN A 171 13.41 -18.54 -45.80
N SER A 172 12.26 -18.64 -46.49
CA SER A 172 11.72 -19.92 -46.96
C SER A 172 12.40 -20.35 -48.27
N PRO A 173 13.05 -21.52 -48.33
CA PRO A 173 13.65 -21.99 -49.57
C PRO A 173 12.55 -22.38 -50.57
N GLY A 174 12.40 -21.59 -51.64
CA GLY A 174 11.85 -22.12 -52.90
C GLY A 174 10.58 -21.50 -53.49
N LYS A 175 10.24 -20.22 -53.29
CA LYS A 175 9.20 -19.57 -54.12
C LYS A 175 9.57 -18.14 -54.55
N TYR A 176 10.49 -18.03 -55.50
CA TYR A 176 10.46 -16.96 -56.49
C TYR A 176 9.32 -17.27 -57.47
N VAL A 177 8.18 -16.58 -57.35
CA VAL A 177 7.27 -16.48 -58.50
C VAL A 177 7.83 -15.35 -59.37
N ARG A 178 8.29 -15.75 -60.56
CA ARG A 178 8.73 -14.87 -61.63
C ARG A 178 7.49 -14.35 -62.37
N VAL A 179 7.42 -13.02 -62.48
CA VAL A 179 6.41 -12.17 -63.17
C VAL A 179 5.00 -12.21 -62.60
#